data_AF-A0A7C1MQK9-F1
#
_entry.id   AF-A0A7C1MQK9-F1
#
_cell.length_a   1.000
_cell.length_b   1.000
_cell.length_c   1.000
_cell.angle_alpha   90.00
_cell.angle_beta   90.00
_cell.angle_gamma   90.00
#
_symmetry.space_group_name_H-M   'P 1'
#
loop_
_entity.id
_entity.type
_entity.pdbx_description
1 polymer ?
#
loop_
_entity_poly.entity_id
_entity_poly.type
_entity_poly.pdbx_seq_one_letter_code
_entity_poly.pdbx_strand_id
1 'polypeptide(L)'
;MAVARKIAYNVAFNSVVKVFSTILALVGIGFITRYLGKEGFGDYAIVLAFFSFFTQLADLGLYSVTTREISRIDADEKKIIGNIISLRVLSSLAVFLLALVIIKFLPYPQEVQKGILIAAAAFVFSSGYMVLNG
;
A
#
# COMPACT_ATOMS: atom_id res chain seq x y z
N MET A 1 28.12 22.23 -0.61
CA MET A 1 28.32 21.15 0.39
C MET A 1 28.83 19.91 -0.32
N ALA A 2 29.79 19.17 0.25
CA ALA A 2 30.23 17.90 -0.33
C ALA A 2 29.04 16.91 -0.43
N VAL A 3 28.95 16.18 -1.54
CA VAL A 3 27.88 15.19 -1.81
C VAL A 3 27.73 14.21 -0.63
N ALA A 4 28.85 13.77 -0.05
CA ALA A 4 28.88 12.90 1.13
C ALA A 4 28.14 13.49 2.35
N ARG A 5 28.28 14.80 2.61
CA ARG A 5 27.59 15.47 3.73
C ARG A 5 26.09 15.56 3.50
N LYS A 6 25.66 15.77 2.24
CA LYS A 6 24.24 15.81 1.87
C LYS A 6 23.58 14.43 2.01
N ILE A 7 24.28 13.37 1.57
CA ILE A 7 23.83 11.99 1.76
C ILE A 7 23.74 11.66 3.25
N ALA A 8 24.78 11.94 4.03
CA ALA A 8 24.79 11.67 5.47
C ALA A 8 23.65 12.38 6.22
N TYR A 9 23.38 13.65 5.90
CA TYR A 9 22.26 14.39 6.48
C TYR A 9 20.91 13.78 6.12
N ASN A 10 20.69 13.45 4.84
CA ASN A 10 19.45 12.84 4.38
C ASN A 10 19.21 11.47 5.02
N VAL A 11 20.26 10.65 5.15
CA VAL A 11 20.16 9.33 5.81
C VAL A 11 19.82 9.51 7.28
N ALA A 12 20.55 10.37 8.00
CA ALA A 12 20.28 10.62 9.42
C ALA A 12 18.85 11.15 9.65
N PHE A 13 18.41 12.09 8.83
CA PHE A 13 17.05 12.64 8.90
C PHE A 13 15.99 11.56 8.64
N ASN A 14 16.13 10.77 7.57
CA ASN A 14 15.20 9.67 7.27
C ASN A 14 15.19 8.60 8.36
N SER A 15 16.33 8.28 8.96
CA SER A 15 16.42 7.34 10.08
C SER A 15 15.63 7.84 11.29
N VAL A 16 15.80 9.11 11.67
CA VAL A 16 15.05 9.71 12.79
C VAL A 16 13.56 9.70 12.52
N VAL A 17 13.13 10.11 11.33
CA VAL A 17 11.72 10.09 10.92
C VAL A 17 11.17 8.66 11.01
N LYS A 18 11.90 7.67 10.51
CA LYS A 18 11.46 6.27 10.52
C LYS A 18 11.32 5.69 11.92
N VAL A 19 12.24 6.03 12.83
CA VAL A 19 12.14 5.65 14.25
C VAL A 19 10.89 6.28 14.87
N PHE A 20 10.67 7.57 14.65
CA PHE A 20 9.50 8.26 15.19
C PHE A 20 8.19 7.68 14.64
N SER A 21 8.09 7.45 13.33
CA SER A 21 6.94 6.79 12.70
C SER A 21 6.69 5.39 13.27
N THR A 22 7.76 4.63 13.55
CA THR A 22 7.64 3.30 14.15
C THR A 22 7.09 3.36 15.57
N ILE A 23 7.56 4.31 16.39
CA ILE A 23 7.03 4.53 17.75
C ILE A 23 5.54 4.86 17.70
N LEU A 24 5.13 5.77 16.81
CA LEU A 24 3.71 6.12 16.64
C LEU A 24 2.87 4.92 16.19
N ALA A 25 3.40 4.10 15.27
CA ALA A 25 2.72 2.88 14.83
C ALA A 25 2.54 1.88 15.99
N LEU A 26 3.57 1.68 16.83
CA LEU A 26 3.50 0.80 18.00
C LEU A 26 2.48 1.31 19.03
N VAL A 27 2.46 2.61 19.31
CA VAL A 27 1.47 3.24 20.19
C VAL A 27 0.06 3.06 19.63
N GLY A 28 -0.12 3.28 18.32
CA GLY A 28 -1.38 3.07 17.63
C GLY A 28 -1.88 1.63 17.74
N ILE A 29 -1.02 0.65 17.48
CA ILE A 29 -1.34 -0.77 17.66
C ILE A 29 -1.72 -1.06 19.12
N GLY A 30 -0.98 -0.52 20.09
CA GLY A 30 -1.28 -0.67 21.52
C GLY A 30 -2.68 -0.17 21.89
N PHE A 31 -3.11 0.96 21.33
CA PHE A 31 -4.47 1.47 21.51
C PHE A 31 -5.52 0.58 20.84
N ILE A 32 -5.29 0.17 19.58
CA ILE A 32 -6.22 -0.69 18.83
C ILE A 32 -6.42 -2.02 19.56
N THR A 33 -5.34 -2.70 19.95
CA THR A 33 -5.41 -4.00 20.64
C THR A 33 -6.09 -3.88 22.00
N ARG A 34 -5.88 -2.80 22.76
CA ARG A 34 -6.58 -2.58 24.03
C ARG A 34 -8.06 -2.27 23.86
N TYR A 35 -8.42 -1.49 22.84
CA TYR A 35 -9.80 -1.10 22.59
C TYR A 35 -10.64 -2.26 22.03
N LEU A 36 -10.11 -2.98 21.04
CA LEU A 36 -10.81 -4.08 20.38
C LEU A 36 -10.75 -5.40 21.15
N GLY A 37 -9.81 -5.54 22.09
CA GLY A 37 -9.57 -6.81 22.78
C GLY A 37 -9.06 -7.90 21.83
N LYS A 38 -9.11 -9.17 22.30
CA LYS A 38 -8.54 -10.31 21.56
C LYS A 38 -9.31 -10.64 20.27
N GLU A 39 -10.63 -10.72 20.35
CA GLU A 39 -11.49 -11.11 19.22
C GLU A 39 -11.53 -10.01 18.15
N GLY A 40 -11.79 -8.77 18.54
CA GLY A 40 -11.82 -7.64 17.59
C GLY A 40 -10.47 -7.38 16.93
N PHE A 41 -9.35 -7.59 17.64
CA PHE A 41 -8.03 -7.52 17.02
C PHE A 41 -7.78 -8.67 16.03
N GLY A 42 -8.33 -9.86 16.29
CA GLY A 42 -8.30 -10.98 15.35
C GLY A 42 -9.02 -10.65 14.04
N ASP A 43 -10.22 -10.10 14.15
CA ASP A 43 -11.01 -9.63 13.00
C ASP A 43 -10.28 -8.54 12.22
N TYR A 44 -9.71 -7.55 12.92
CA TYR A 44 -8.89 -6.50 12.31
C TYR A 44 -7.65 -7.07 11.59
N ALA A 45 -6.97 -8.03 12.21
CA ALA A 45 -5.80 -8.69 11.61
C ALA A 45 -6.16 -9.47 10.35
N ILE A 46 -7.33 -10.12 10.29
CA ILE A 46 -7.83 -10.79 9.08
C ILE A 46 -8.03 -9.78 7.95
N VAL A 47 -8.67 -8.63 8.23
CA VAL A 47 -8.84 -7.56 7.25
C VAL A 47 -7.49 -7.07 6.71
N LEU A 48 -6.53 -6.82 7.60
CA LEU A 48 -5.18 -6.38 7.22
C LEU A 48 -4.41 -7.43 6.41
N ALA A 49 -4.50 -8.70 6.78
CA ALA A 49 -3.84 -9.79 6.07
C ALA A 49 -4.40 -9.94 4.66
N PHE A 50 -5.73 -9.90 4.53
CA PHE A 50 -6.41 -9.90 3.23
C PHE A 50 -5.95 -8.70 2.40
N PHE A 51 -6.04 -7.49 2.95
CA PHE A 51 -5.59 -6.28 2.26
C PHE A 51 -4.13 -6.40 1.79
N SER A 52 -3.20 -6.77 2.69
CA SER A 52 -1.78 -6.89 2.36
C SER A 52 -1.55 -7.88 1.21
N PHE A 53 -2.11 -9.09 1.30
CA PHE A 53 -1.95 -10.10 0.27
C PHE A 53 -2.41 -9.62 -1.12
N PHE A 54 -3.60 -9.03 -1.20
CA PHE A 54 -4.17 -8.58 -2.45
C PHE A 54 -3.50 -7.31 -3.00
N THR A 55 -3.06 -6.40 -2.15
CA THR A 55 -2.31 -5.20 -2.59
C THR A 55 -0.93 -5.57 -3.13
N GLN A 56 -0.23 -6.54 -2.52
CA GLN A 56 1.02 -7.07 -3.07
C GLN A 56 0.80 -7.72 -4.45
N LEU A 57 -0.29 -8.46 -4.65
CA LEU A 57 -0.64 -9.02 -5.96
C LEU A 57 -0.94 -7.93 -7.00
N ALA A 58 -1.64 -6.86 -6.61
CA ALA A 58 -2.01 -5.77 -7.51
C ALA A 58 -0.83 -4.89 -7.94
N ASP A 59 0.24 -4.81 -7.14
CA ASP A 59 1.41 -4.00 -7.43
C ASP A 59 2.15 -4.49 -8.69
N LEU A 60 2.10 -5.79 -8.99
CA LEU A 60 2.66 -6.45 -10.18
C LEU A 60 4.14 -6.07 -10.49
N GLY A 61 4.87 -5.53 -9.52
CA GLY A 61 6.21 -4.97 -9.73
C GLY A 61 6.24 -3.72 -10.60
N LEU A 62 5.11 -3.03 -10.80
CA LEU A 62 4.99 -1.87 -11.68
C LEU A 62 6.01 -0.79 -11.35
N TYR A 63 6.34 -0.57 -10.07
CA TYR A 63 7.37 0.39 -9.67
C TYR A 63 8.76 0.07 -10.25
N SER A 64 9.16 -1.20 -10.22
CA SER A 64 10.45 -1.63 -10.80
C SER A 64 10.45 -1.50 -12.33
N VAL A 65 9.29 -1.69 -12.97
CA VAL A 65 9.14 -1.49 -14.41
C VAL A 65 9.23 0.00 -14.75
N THR A 66 8.51 0.87 -14.02
CA THR A 66 8.56 2.33 -14.19
C THR A 66 9.99 2.85 -14.12
N THR A 67 10.68 2.54 -13.03
CA THR A 67 12.05 3.02 -12.78
C THR A 67 13.02 2.57 -13.88
N ARG A 68 12.89 1.31 -14.32
CA ARG A 68 13.70 0.77 -15.41
C ARG A 68 13.43 1.45 -16.76
N GLU A 69 12.16 1.68 -17.10
CA GLU A 69 11.77 2.28 -18.38
C GLU A 69 12.10 3.78 -18.44
N ILE A 70 11.91 4.52 -17.35
CA ILE A 70 12.25 5.96 -17.27
C ILE A 70 13.77 6.18 -17.31
N SER A 71 14.58 5.23 -16.82
CA SER A 71 16.04 5.36 -16.82
C SER A 71 16.70 5.14 -18.20
N ARG A 72 15.92 4.84 -19.26
CA ARG A 72 16.45 4.64 -20.60
C ARG A 72 16.78 5.98 -21.28
N ILE A 73 17.83 5.99 -22.09
CA ILE A 73 18.14 7.12 -22.97
C ILE A 73 16.98 7.26 -23.98
N ASP A 74 16.49 8.49 -24.18
CA ASP A 74 15.32 8.84 -25.01
C ASP A 74 13.96 8.33 -24.51
N ALA A 75 13.81 8.07 -23.20
CA ALA A 75 12.53 7.68 -22.62
C ALA A 75 11.46 8.79 -22.72
N ASP A 76 10.30 8.46 -23.28
CA ASP A 76 9.10 9.31 -23.19
C ASP A 76 8.42 9.10 -21.83
N GLU A 77 8.91 9.84 -20.83
CA GLU A 77 8.45 9.76 -19.44
C GLU A 77 6.92 9.91 -19.32
N LYS A 78 6.32 10.85 -20.07
CA LYS A 78 4.88 11.11 -20.00
C LYS A 78 4.07 9.91 -20.46
N LYS A 79 4.48 9.28 -21.56
CA LYS A 79 3.81 8.09 -22.08
C LYS A 79 4.02 6.88 -21.16
N ILE A 80 5.21 6.71 -20.61
CA ILE A 80 5.53 5.61 -19.68
C ILE A 80 4.68 5.73 -18.41
N ILE A 81 4.68 6.91 -17.78
CA ILE A 81 3.88 7.18 -16.57
C ILE A 81 2.38 6.99 -16.87
N GLY A 82 1.88 7.53 -17.98
CA GLY A 82 0.46 7.38 -18.37
C GLY A 82 0.03 5.92 -18.53
N ASN A 83 0.85 5.10 -19.18
CA ASN A 83 0.59 3.66 -19.32
C ASN A 83 0.59 2.94 -17.98
N ILE A 84 1.53 3.30 -17.09
CA ILE A 84 1.66 2.65 -15.78
C ILE A 84 0.51 3.04 -14.85
N ILE A 85 0.09 4.30 -14.84
CA ILE A 85 -1.14 4.73 -14.14
C ILE A 85 -2.33 3.90 -14.62
N SER A 86 -2.49 3.75 -15.94
CA SER A 86 -3.59 2.98 -16.53
C SER A 86 -3.56 1.51 -16.10
N LEU A 87 -2.39 0.86 -16.17
CA LEU A 87 -2.21 -0.51 -15.71
C LEU A 87 -2.48 -0.66 -14.21
N ARG A 88 -2.12 0.33 -13.41
CA ARG A 88 -2.30 0.34 -11.97
C ARG A 88 -3.75 0.52 -11.53
N VAL A 89 -4.50 1.35 -12.24
CA VAL A 89 -5.96 1.48 -12.04
C VAL A 89 -6.65 0.18 -12.43
N LEU A 90 -6.27 -0.42 -13.56
CA LEU A 90 -6.83 -1.71 -13.99
C LEU A 90 -6.50 -2.85 -13.01
N SER A 91 -5.26 -2.96 -12.53
CA SER A 91 -4.87 -4.00 -11.59
C SER A 91 -5.55 -3.85 -10.23
N SER A 92 -5.65 -2.61 -9.72
CA SER A 92 -6.36 -2.34 -8.46
C SER A 92 -7.86 -2.60 -8.56
N LEU A 93 -8.49 -2.25 -9.69
CA LEU A 93 -9.90 -2.55 -9.94
C LEU A 93 -10.13 -4.06 -10.07
N ALA A 94 -9.24 -4.79 -10.77
CA ALA A 94 -9.32 -6.24 -10.88
C ALA A 94 -9.23 -6.91 -9.50
N VAL A 95 -8.31 -6.45 -8.64
CA VAL A 95 -8.18 -6.95 -7.27
C VAL A 95 -9.40 -6.61 -6.41
N PHE A 96 -9.97 -5.42 -6.56
CA PHE A 96 -11.22 -5.06 -5.88
C PHE A 96 -12.39 -5.98 -6.28
N LEU A 97 -12.53 -6.27 -7.57
CA LEU A 97 -13.54 -7.21 -8.07
C LEU A 97 -13.30 -8.64 -7.58
N LEU A 98 -12.05 -9.10 -7.55
CA LEU A 98 -11.70 -10.40 -6.99
C LEU A 98 -12.04 -10.47 -5.50
N ALA A 99 -11.78 -9.41 -4.74
CA ALA A 99 -12.13 -9.35 -3.33
C ALA A 99 -13.64 -9.49 -3.11
N LEU A 100 -14.47 -8.79 -3.91
CA LEU A 100 -15.94 -8.89 -3.87
C LEU A 100 -16.45 -10.32 -4.10
N VAL A 101 -15.79 -11.06 -4.99
CA VAL A 101 -16.16 -12.45 -5.28
C VAL A 101 -15.71 -13.38 -4.16
N ILE A 102 -14.45 -13.28 -3.73
CA ILE A 102 -13.84 -14.18 -2.74
C ILE A 102 -14.52 -14.04 -1.37
N ILE A 103 -14.88 -12.83 -0.96
CA ILE A 103 -15.58 -12.57 0.32
C ILE A 103 -16.88 -13.36 0.43
N LYS A 104 -17.61 -13.57 -0.67
CA LYS A 104 -18.88 -14.32 -0.66
C LYS A 104 -18.68 -15.81 -0.32
N PHE A 105 -17.50 -16.35 -0.54
CA PHE A 105 -17.18 -17.75 -0.26
C PHE A 105 -16.53 -17.96 1.11
N LEU A 106 -16.15 -16.87 1.80
CA LEU A 106 -15.47 -16.95 3.09
C LEU A 106 -16.48 -16.84 4.25
N PRO A 107 -16.47 -17.78 5.21
CA PRO A 107 -17.39 -17.80 6.34
C PRO A 107 -16.95 -16.82 7.45
N TYR A 108 -16.78 -15.54 7.10
CA TYR A 108 -16.40 -14.50 8.05
C TYR A 108 -17.61 -13.68 8.55
N PRO A 109 -17.53 -13.10 9.77
CA PRO A 109 -18.56 -12.18 10.28
C PRO A 109 -18.78 -10.99 9.34
N GLN A 110 -20.00 -10.45 9.34
CA GLN A 110 -20.36 -9.30 8.49
C GLN A 110 -19.46 -8.07 8.73
N GLU A 111 -19.01 -7.87 9.97
CA GLU A 111 -18.05 -6.83 10.36
C GLU A 111 -16.74 -6.95 9.56
N VAL A 112 -16.15 -8.14 9.53
CA VAL A 112 -14.91 -8.45 8.80
C VAL A 112 -15.12 -8.28 7.30
N GLN A 113 -16.23 -8.77 6.76
CA GLN A 113 -16.54 -8.63 5.33
C GLN A 113 -16.63 -7.15 4.92
N LYS A 114 -17.31 -6.31 5.71
CA LYS A 114 -17.37 -4.85 5.47
C LYS A 114 -15.99 -4.21 5.58
N GLY A 115 -15.18 -4.61 6.57
CA GLY A 115 -13.80 -4.14 6.72
C GLY A 115 -12.95 -4.42 5.50
N ILE A 116 -13.03 -5.63 4.94
CA ILE A 116 -12.32 -6.00 3.72
C ILE A 116 -12.79 -5.15 2.53
N LEU A 117 -14.10 -4.93 2.38
CA LEU A 117 -14.64 -4.10 1.29
C LEU A 117 -14.15 -2.65 1.37
N ILE A 118 -14.15 -2.07 2.57
CA ILE A 118 -13.63 -0.72 2.81
C ILE A 118 -12.15 -0.65 2.45
N ALA A 119 -11.35 -1.63 2.91
CA ALA A 119 -9.92 -1.68 2.62
C ALA A 119 -9.65 -1.84 1.12
N ALA A 120 -10.37 -2.73 0.44
CA ALA A 120 -10.24 -2.94 -0.99
C ALA A 120 -10.65 -1.70 -1.80
N ALA A 121 -11.70 -0.99 -1.40
CA ALA A 121 -12.08 0.28 -2.02
C ALA A 121 -11.00 1.36 -1.80
N ALA A 122 -10.50 1.50 -0.58
CA ALA A 122 -9.43 2.43 -0.24
C ALA A 122 -8.15 2.17 -1.04
N PHE A 123 -7.85 0.90 -1.37
CA PHE A 123 -6.71 0.55 -2.19
C PHE A 123 -6.76 1.14 -3.60
N VAL A 124 -7.93 1.15 -4.25
CA VAL A 124 -8.09 1.71 -5.60
C VAL A 124 -7.69 3.19 -5.61
N PHE A 125 -8.06 3.93 -4.56
CA PHE A 125 -7.70 5.34 -4.41
C PHE A 125 -6.22 5.53 -4.03
N SER A 126 -5.69 4.74 -3.09
CA SER A 126 -4.30 4.90 -2.62
C SER A 126 -3.27 4.50 -3.68
N SER A 127 -3.60 3.50 -4.50
CA SER A 127 -2.76 3.02 -5.60
C SER A 127 -2.54 4.11 -6.67
N GLY A 128 -3.51 5.00 -6.89
CA GLY A 128 -3.37 6.15 -7.79
C GLY A 128 -2.44 7.25 -7.22
N TYR A 129 -2.52 7.51 -5.92
CA TYR A 129 -1.72 8.54 -5.24
C TYR A 129 -0.21 8.25 -5.26
N MET A 130 0.20 6.99 -5.12
CA MET A 130 1.63 6.62 -5.16
C MET A 130 2.29 6.92 -6.51
N VAL A 131 1.54 6.95 -7.61
CA VAL A 131 2.11 7.25 -8.95
C VAL A 131 2.21 8.76 -9.18
N LEU A 132 1.37 9.57 -8.54
CA LEU A 132 1.40 11.03 -8.66
C LEU A 132 2.53 11.69 -7.85
N ASN A 133 3.01 11.01 -6.81
CA ASN A 133 4.16 11.46 -6.00
C ASN A 133 5.49 10.85 -6.46
N GLY A 134 5.47 10.00 -7.49
CA GLY A 134 6.65 9.36 -8.07
C GLY A 134 7.29 10.20 -9.15
#